data_AF-A0A0J0YNT5-F1
#
_entry.id   AF-A0A0J0YNT5-F1
#
_cell.length_a   1.000
_cell.length_b   1.000
_cell.length_c   1.000
_cell.angle_alpha   90.00
_cell.angle_beta   90.00
_cell.angle_gamma   90.00
#
_symmetry.space_group_name_H-M   'P 1'
#
loop_
_entity.id
_entity.type
_entity.pdbx_description
1 polymer ?
#
loop_
_entity_poly.entity_id
_entity_poly.type
_entity_poly.pdbx_seq_one_letter_code
_entity_poly.pdbx_strand_id
1 'polypeptide(L)' 'IALIVGFWFIGKEVIQTVGTNLAKMHPSSVFTAELAAASVAMLASLMGLPVSSTHILVGAILGIGLVNRNANWAMM' A
#
# COMPACT_ATOMS: atom_id res chain seq x y z
N ILE A 1 18.47 11.86 -0.48
CA ILE A 1 19.48 11.18 0.39
C ILE A 1 18.84 10.68 1.68
N ALA A 2 18.27 11.55 2.53
CA ALA A 2 17.63 11.14 3.78
C ALA A 2 16.53 10.06 3.63
N LEU A 3 15.67 10.18 2.60
CA LEU A 3 14.62 9.20 2.32
C LEU A 3 15.19 7.81 2.01
N ILE A 4 16.24 7.73 1.18
CA ILE A 4 16.86 6.46 0.79
C ILE A 4 17.50 5.81 2.02
N VAL A 5 18.22 6.59 2.82
CA VAL A 5 18.87 6.12 4.06
C VAL A 5 17.83 5.61 5.05
N GLY A 6 16.77 6.39 5.34
CA GLY A 6 15.70 5.98 6.25
C GLY A 6 14.98 4.71 5.76
N PHE A 7 14.69 4.63 4.46
CA PHE A 7 14.08 3.46 3.85
C PHE A 7 14.98 2.21 3.96
N TRP A 8 16.29 2.34 3.75
CA TRP A 8 17.22 1.22 3.83
C TRP A 8 17.27 0.60 5.23
N PHE A 9 17.26 1.43 6.28
CA PHE A 9 17.36 0.95 7.65
C PHE A 9 16.02 0.48 8.25
N ILE A 10 14.92 1.19 7.96
CA ILE A 10 13.63 1.00 8.65
C ILE A 10 12.54 0.46 7.70
N GLY A 11 12.66 0.68 6.39
CA GLY A 11 11.60 0.37 5.41
C GLY A 11 11.19 -1.11 5.38
N LYS A 12 12.10 -2.03 5.71
CA LYS A 12 11.84 -3.48 5.73
C LYS A 12 10.66 -3.88 6.65
N GLU A 13 10.49 -3.22 7.79
CA GLU A 13 9.43 -3.56 8.75
C GLU A 13 8.04 -3.18 8.21
N VAL A 14 7.98 -2.02 7.56
CA VAL A 14 6.75 -1.54 6.91
C VAL A 14 6.39 -2.45 5.73
N ILE A 15 7.36 -2.81 4.89
CA ILE A 15 7.14 -3.68 3.73
C ILE A 15 6.63 -5.06 4.17
N GLN A 16 7.20 -5.63 5.24
CA GLN A 16 6.73 -6.91 5.77
C GLN A 16 5.30 -6.84 6.29
N THR A 17 4.98 -5.77 7.03
CA THR A 17 3.64 -5.55 7.59
C THR A 17 2.60 -5.43 6.47
N VAL A 18 2.87 -4.59 5.48
CA VAL A 18 1.96 -4.33 4.36
C VAL A 18 1.87 -5.54 3.42
N GLY A 19 3.00 -6.18 3.11
CA GLY A 19 3.07 -7.23 2.10
C GLY A 19 2.59 -8.61 2.56
N THR A 20 2.64 -8.92 3.86
CA THR A 20 2.29 -10.26 4.36
C THR A 20 1.23 -10.29 5.44
N ASN A 21 1.11 -9.23 6.27
CA ASN A 21 0.24 -9.27 7.45
C ASN A 21 -1.18 -8.71 7.19
N LEU A 22 -1.35 -7.82 6.21
CA LEU A 22 -2.65 -7.22 5.88
C LEU A 22 -3.57 -8.16 5.08
N ALA A 23 -3.03 -8.80 4.03
CA ALA A 23 -3.75 -9.78 3.24
C ALA A 23 -2.74 -10.69 2.52
N LYS A 24 -2.97 -12.01 2.52
CA LYS A 24 -2.18 -12.94 1.70
C LYS A 24 -2.61 -12.83 0.25
N MET A 25 -1.74 -12.29 -0.61
CA MET A 25 -2.09 -12.01 -2.00
C MET A 25 -1.07 -12.60 -2.96
N HIS A 26 -1.53 -12.91 -4.18
CA HIS A 26 -0.65 -13.31 -5.26
C HIS A 26 0.13 -12.09 -5.79
N PRO A 27 1.37 -12.25 -6.31
CA PRO A 27 2.16 -11.12 -6.83
C PRO A 27 1.44 -10.25 -7.87
N SER A 28 0.59 -10.87 -8.70
CA SER A 28 -0.24 -10.14 -9.68
C SER A 28 -1.23 -9.18 -9.03
N SER A 29 -1.83 -9.56 -7.90
CA SER A 29 -2.75 -8.70 -7.14
C SER A 29 -2.00 -7.53 -6.51
N VAL A 30 -0.79 -7.75 -5.99
CA VAL A 30 0.05 -6.68 -5.44
C VAL A 30 0.40 -5.65 -6.52
N PHE A 31 0.73 -6.11 -7.73
CA PHE A 31 0.97 -5.23 -8.87
C PHE A 31 -0.27 -4.39 -9.22
N THR A 32 -1.46 -4.99 -9.21
CA THR A 32 -2.72 -4.24 -9.39
C THR A 32 -2.95 -3.24 -8.27
N ALA A 33 -2.63 -3.57 -7.02
CA ALA A 33 -2.74 -2.66 -5.88
C ALA A 33 -1.83 -1.43 -6.04
N GLU A 34 -0.58 -1.62 -6.45
CA GLU A 34 0.36 -0.54 -6.70
C GLU A 34 -0.07 0.34 -7.87
N LEU A 35 -0.57 -0.24 -8.96
CA LEU A 35 -1.10 0.53 -10.08
C LEU A 35 -2.31 1.39 -9.66
N ALA A 36 -3.24 0.82 -8.88
CA ALA A 36 -4.38 1.57 -8.38
C ALA A 36 -3.93 2.70 -7.44
N ALA A 37 -3.01 2.40 -6.52
CA ALA A 37 -2.46 3.38 -5.59
C ALA A 37 -1.72 4.53 -6.32
N ALA A 38 -0.89 4.19 -7.30
CA ALA A 38 -0.17 5.16 -8.13
C ALA A 38 -1.13 6.05 -8.93
N SER A 39 -2.20 5.46 -9.50
CA SER A 39 -3.22 6.21 -10.24
C SER A 39 -3.91 7.24 -9.36
N VAL A 40 -4.32 6.84 -8.14
CA VAL A 40 -4.95 7.76 -7.18
C VAL A 40 -3.99 8.82 -6.69
N ALA A 41 -2.74 8.45 -6.37
CA ALA A 41 -1.72 9.39 -5.94
C ALA A 41 -1.40 10.42 -7.02
N MET A 42 -1.34 10.00 -8.29
CA MET A 42 -1.10 10.89 -9.42
C MET A 42 -2.27 11.86 -9.63
N LEU A 43 -3.51 11.38 -9.59
CA LEU A 43 -4.69 12.23 -9.67
C LEU A 43 -4.73 13.27 -8.54
N ALA A 44 -4.47 12.86 -7.30
CA ALA A 44 -4.42 13.77 -6.17
C ALA A 44 -3.30 14.81 -6.30
N SER A 45 -2.14 14.40 -6.82
CA SER A 45 -1.01 15.31 -7.08
C SER A 45 -1.34 16.33 -8.16
N LEU A 46 -2.02 15.92 -9.24
CA LEU A 46 -2.50 16.82 -10.29
C LEU A 46 -3.52 17.83 -9.78
N MET A 47 -4.33 17.45 -8.79
CA MET A 47 -5.30 18.32 -8.13
C MET A 47 -4.70 19.19 -7.02
N GLY A 48 -3.40 19.03 -6.71
CA GLY A 48 -2.73 19.76 -5.63
C GLY A 48 -3.20 19.38 -4.22
N LEU A 49 -3.84 18.22 -4.07
CA LEU A 49 -4.38 17.78 -2.79
C LEU A 49 -3.30 17.05 -1.97
N PRO A 50 -3.02 17.47 -0.72
CA PRO A 50 -2.09 16.77 0.16
C PRO A 50 -2.74 15.47 0.66
N VAL A 51 -2.41 14.35 0.03
CA VAL A 51 -2.94 13.02 0.38
C VAL A 51 -1.87 12.12 1.01
N SER A 52 -2.29 11.22 1.90
CA SER A 52 -1.41 10.23 2.54
C SER A 52 -1.20 9.04 1.63
N SER A 53 0.05 8.79 1.19
CA SER A 53 0.41 7.62 0.39
C SER A 53 0.15 6.30 1.11
N THR A 54 0.34 6.26 2.44
CA THR A 54 0.04 5.09 3.26
C THR A 54 -1.44 4.73 3.22
N HIS A 55 -2.35 5.71 3.34
CA HIS A 55 -3.79 5.46 3.26
C HIS A 55 -4.21 4.96 1.88
N ILE A 56 -3.62 5.52 0.83
CA ILE A 56 -3.90 5.10 -0.55
C ILE A 56 -3.48 3.63 -0.74
N LEU A 57 -2.27 3.26 -0.30
CA LEU A 57 -1.75 1.90 -0.44
C LEU A 57 -2.54 0.89 0.41
N VAL A 58 -2.80 1.22 1.69
CA VAL A 58 -3.60 0.36 2.58
C VAL A 58 -5.00 0.20 1.98
N GLY A 59 -5.66 1.28 1.56
CA GLY A 59 -6.97 1.21 0.90
C GLY A 59 -7.00 0.32 -0.34
N ALA A 60 -5.97 0.38 -1.20
CA ALA A 60 -5.86 -0.49 -2.37
C ALA A 60 -5.73 -1.98 -1.98
N ILE A 61 -4.89 -2.28 -0.99
CA ILE A 61 -4.69 -3.64 -0.48
C ILE A 61 -5.97 -4.18 0.18
N LEU A 62 -6.68 -3.34 0.93
CA LEU A 62 -7.95 -3.69 1.55
C LEU A 62 -9.03 -3.98 0.51
N GLY A 63 -9.09 -3.19 -0.57
CA GLY A 63 -10.00 -3.47 -1.68
C GLY A 63 -9.80 -4.87 -2.25
N ILE A 64 -8.54 -5.28 -2.44
CA ILE A 64 -8.21 -6.64 -2.89
C ILE A 64 -8.52 -7.68 -1.82
N GLY A 65 -8.20 -7.41 -0.55
CA GLY A 65 -8.48 -8.29 0.57
C GLY A 65 -9.99 -8.54 0.77
N LEU A 66 -10.83 -7.55 0.46
CA LEU A 66 -12.29 -7.66 0.43
C LEU A 66 -12.75 -8.58 -0.70
N VAL A 67 -12.22 -8.40 -1.91
CA VAL A 67 -12.54 -9.26 -3.08
C VAL A 67 -12.14 -10.71 -2.82
N ASN A 68 -10.96 -10.92 -2.23
CA ASN A 68 -10.42 -12.24 -1.90
C ASN A 68 -10.94 -12.80 -0.57
N ARG A 69 -11.77 -12.04 0.17
CA ARG A 69 -12.30 -12.38 1.51
C ARG A 69 -11.24 -12.82 2.51
N ASN A 70 -10.05 -12.22 2.45
CA ASN A 70 -8.88 -12.60 3.25
C ASN A 70 -8.18 -11.41 3.91
N ALA A 71 -8.87 -10.27 4.01
CA ALA A 71 -8.41 -9.12 4.78
C ALA A 71 -8.28 -9.49 6.27
N ASN A 72 -7.12 -9.15 6.86
CA ASN A 72 -6.84 -9.38 8.26
C ASN A 72 -7.30 -8.19 9.11
N TRP A 73 -8.56 -8.21 9.55
CA TRP A 73 -9.18 -7.16 10.33
C TRP A 73 -8.57 -6.93 11.72
N ALA A 74 -7.81 -7.90 12.25
CA ALA A 74 -7.15 -7.76 13.55
C ALA A 74 -5.90 -6.88 13.50
N MET A 75 -5.37 -6.61 12.29
CA MET A 75 -4.19 -5.78 12.05
C MET A 75 -4.53 -4.37 11.56
N MET A 76 -5.83 -4.03 11.48
CA MET A 76 -6.36 -2.75 10.99
C MET A 76 -6.89 -1.92 12.14
#